data_AF-A0A7X3QL64-F1
#
_entry.id   AF-A0A7X3QL64-F1
#
_cell.length_a   1.000
_cell.length_b   1.000
_cell.length_c   1.000
_cell.angle_alpha   90.00
_cell.angle_beta   90.00
_cell.angle_gamma   90.00
#
_symmetry.space_group_name_H-M   'P 1'
#
loop_
_entity.id
_entity.type
_entity.pdbx_description
1 polymer ?
#
loop_
_entity_poly.entity_id
_entity_poly.type
_entity_poly.pdbx_seq_one_letter_code
_entity_poly.pdbx_strand_id
1 'polypeptide(L)'
;MSTPARKQYLRIKKQHQDEVLLFRMGDFYETFDNDARLISRELEIALTSREMGKGTRVPLAGIPYHALDGYLAKLIKKGYRVAICEQTSDPATSRGIVDREVVRVVTPGTVIEDSILDRKANNYLAAAVTDGNMAGLAYVDITTSEFATSEFPAPQLAVELAGLEAAELLVAEGHLPPDTGDATNGDVSITPLSSDMFNEDWAREALHNAFGVTSLEGFGCERLPLAVRAAGAIVRYLEDHRSGAVGQLNALYTYSTE
;
A
#
# COMPACT_ATOMS: atom_id res chain seq x y z
N MET A 1 19.69 10.05 27.25
CA MET A 1 18.46 9.32 26.94
C MET A 1 17.86 10.05 25.77
N SER A 2 17.42 9.33 24.75
CA SER A 2 16.64 9.91 23.65
C SER A 2 15.35 10.52 24.19
N THR A 3 14.89 11.60 23.55
CA THR A 3 13.60 12.22 23.91
C THR A 3 12.46 11.19 23.79
N PRO A 4 11.41 11.31 24.61
CA PRO A 4 10.25 10.43 24.50
C PRO A 4 9.67 10.38 23.07
N ALA A 5 9.66 11.51 22.34
CA ALA A 5 9.16 11.59 20.97
C ALA A 5 10.05 10.80 20.00
N ARG A 6 11.38 10.87 20.18
CA ARG A 6 12.32 10.07 19.40
C ARG A 6 12.15 8.57 19.61
N LYS A 7 11.86 8.14 20.85
CA LYS A 7 11.58 6.72 21.14
C LYS A 7 10.30 6.25 20.44
N GLN A 8 9.24 7.07 20.45
CA GLN A 8 8.00 6.78 19.75
C GLN A 8 8.22 6.68 18.25
N TYR A 9 8.93 7.65 17.64
CA TYR A 9 9.28 7.60 16.22
C TYR A 9 10.03 6.31 15.85
N LEU A 10 11.08 5.96 16.60
CA LEU A 10 11.88 4.75 16.32
C LEU A 10 11.07 3.46 16.45
N ARG A 11 10.13 3.41 17.40
CA ARG A 11 9.21 2.27 17.56
C ARG A 11 8.32 2.10 16.34
N ILE A 12 7.71 3.19 15.85
CA ILE A 12 6.85 3.17 14.67
C ILE A 12 7.66 2.88 13.41
N LYS A 13 8.82 3.52 13.22
CA LYS A 13 9.70 3.27 12.07
C LYS A 13 10.18 1.81 11.99
N LYS A 14 10.33 1.13 13.13
CA LYS A 14 10.68 -0.30 13.14
C LYS A 14 9.57 -1.18 12.53
N GLN A 15 8.32 -0.75 12.58
CA GLN A 15 7.17 -1.43 11.97
C GLN A 15 7.03 -1.08 10.48
N HIS A 16 7.54 0.09 10.06
CA HIS A 16 7.44 0.64 8.70
C HIS A 16 8.85 0.88 8.12
N GLN A 17 9.66 -0.17 8.00
CA GLN A 17 11.06 -0.05 7.61
C GLN A 17 11.24 0.31 6.13
N ASP A 18 10.36 -0.23 5.28
CA ASP A 18 10.40 -0.07 3.82
C ASP A 18 9.63 1.15 3.32
N GLU A 19 8.96 1.88 4.23
CA GLU A 19 8.14 3.05 3.92
C GLU A 19 8.79 4.32 4.47
N VAL A 20 8.62 5.43 3.75
CA VAL A 20 8.95 6.76 4.29
C VAL A 20 7.95 7.11 5.39
N LEU A 21 8.42 7.29 6.62
CA LEU A 21 7.54 7.61 7.75
C LEU A 21 7.37 9.11 7.93
N LEU A 22 6.23 9.65 7.48
CA LEU A 22 5.79 11.03 7.74
C LEU A 22 5.19 11.12 9.13
N PHE A 23 5.94 11.67 10.09
CA PHE A 23 5.57 11.72 11.50
C PHE A 23 5.03 13.10 11.88
N ARG A 24 3.73 13.19 12.21
CA ARG A 24 3.09 14.48 12.49
C ARG A 24 3.61 15.12 13.78
N MET A 25 4.15 16.33 13.65
CA MET A 25 4.63 17.17 14.73
C MET A 25 4.07 18.58 14.59
N GLY A 26 2.89 18.82 15.17
CA GLY A 26 2.17 20.08 15.02
C GLY A 26 1.68 20.25 13.57
N ASP A 27 2.05 21.37 12.95
CA ASP A 27 1.66 21.72 11.58
C ASP A 27 2.57 21.14 10.49
N PHE A 28 3.46 20.22 10.85
CA PHE A 28 4.39 19.59 9.92
C PHE A 28 4.34 18.06 10.01
N TYR A 29 4.56 17.42 8.87
CA TYR A 29 5.05 16.05 8.81
C TYR A 29 6.56 16.07 8.79
N GLU A 30 7.19 15.55 9.83
CA GLU A 30 8.64 15.45 9.96
C GLU A 30 9.12 14.03 9.64
N THR A 31 10.24 13.91 8.94
CA THR A 31 10.99 12.66 8.79
C THR A 31 12.38 12.81 9.39
N PHE A 32 13.00 11.70 9.77
CA PHE A 32 14.30 11.69 10.44
C PHE A 32 15.28 10.74 9.76
N ASP A 33 16.57 10.87 10.10
CA ASP A 33 17.63 9.94 9.70
C ASP A 33 17.74 9.77 8.17
N ASN A 34 17.54 8.55 7.66
CA ASN A 34 17.62 8.23 6.24
C ASN A 34 16.41 8.75 5.48
N ASP A 35 15.21 8.68 6.07
CA ASP A 35 13.98 9.22 5.46
C ASP A 35 14.12 10.73 5.23
N ALA A 36 14.72 11.46 6.18
CA ALA A 36 15.01 12.89 6.03
C ALA A 36 15.91 13.20 4.83
N ARG A 37 16.99 12.43 4.67
CA ARG A 37 17.93 12.59 3.55
C ARG A 37 17.29 12.22 2.22
N LEU A 38 16.47 11.18 2.22
CA LEU A 38 15.72 10.72 1.05
C LEU A 38 14.74 11.82 0.61
N ILE A 39 13.80 12.23 1.47
CA ILE A 39 12.77 13.19 1.05
C ILE A 39 13.35 14.57 0.73
N SER A 40 14.43 14.99 1.41
CA SER A 40 15.11 16.24 1.08
C SER A 40 15.64 16.25 -0.35
N ARG A 41 16.26 15.15 -0.78
CA ARG A 41 16.76 14.99 -2.15
C ARG A 41 15.63 14.86 -3.16
N GLU A 42 14.65 14.01 -2.89
CA GLU A 42 13.59 13.69 -3.85
C GLU A 42 12.57 14.82 -4.03
N LEU A 43 12.36 15.63 -3.00
CA LEU A 43 11.38 16.72 -2.99
C LEU A 43 12.02 18.11 -3.06
N GLU A 44 13.36 18.17 -3.09
CA GLU A 44 14.15 19.40 -3.10
C GLU A 44 13.82 20.34 -1.93
N ILE A 45 13.55 19.77 -0.75
CA ILE A 45 13.27 20.50 0.48
C ILE A 45 14.50 20.57 1.40
N ALA A 46 14.52 21.53 2.31
CA ALA A 46 15.65 21.75 3.20
C ALA A 46 15.92 20.55 4.13
N LEU A 47 17.14 20.00 4.09
CA LEU A 47 17.65 19.10 5.11
C LEU A 47 18.22 19.92 6.28
N THR A 48 17.63 19.76 7.45
CA THR A 48 18.05 20.41 8.68
C THR A 48 18.45 19.37 9.72
N SER A 49 18.57 19.78 10.97
CA SER A 49 18.78 18.85 12.07
C SER A 49 18.11 19.32 13.35
N ARG A 50 17.67 18.37 14.17
CA ARG A 50 17.02 18.63 15.47
C ARG A 50 17.78 17.93 16.58
N GLU A 51 17.96 18.60 17.71
CA GLU A 51 18.51 17.94 18.89
C GLU A 51 17.45 17.03 19.52
N MET A 52 17.77 15.73 19.66
CA MET A 52 16.86 14.71 20.19
C MET A 52 17.40 14.05 21.47
N GLY A 53 18.11 14.84 22.27
CA GLY A 53 18.62 14.50 23.60
C GLY A 53 20.14 14.32 23.66
N LYS A 54 20.73 14.68 24.81
CA LYS A 54 22.17 14.58 25.12
C LYS A 54 23.09 15.20 24.01
N GLY A 55 22.71 16.32 23.41
CA GLY A 55 23.51 16.98 22.38
C GLY A 55 23.60 16.24 21.04
N THR A 56 22.87 15.13 20.86
CA THR A 56 22.82 14.41 19.59
C THR A 56 21.83 15.08 18.65
N ARG A 57 22.33 15.58 17.52
CA ARG A 57 21.51 16.13 16.43
C ARG A 57 21.21 15.05 15.40
N VAL A 58 19.94 14.91 15.07
CA VAL A 58 19.46 13.98 14.03
C VAL A 58 19.10 14.75 12.76
N PRO A 59 19.38 14.22 11.56
CA PRO A 59 18.88 14.79 10.31
C PRO A 59 17.35 14.86 10.32
N LEU A 60 16.81 15.96 9.79
CA LEU A 60 15.38 16.21 9.71
C LEU A 60 15.03 16.89 8.39
N ALA A 61 13.93 16.46 7.77
CA ALA A 61 13.26 17.20 6.71
C ALA A 61 11.76 17.19 7.02
N GLY A 62 11.03 18.22 6.58
CA GLY A 62 9.63 18.37 6.95
C GLY A 62 8.79 19.01 5.86
N ILE A 63 7.52 18.62 5.81
CA ILE A 63 6.51 19.08 4.86
C ILE A 63 5.38 19.75 5.65
N PRO A 64 4.91 20.95 5.27
CA PRO A 64 3.73 21.56 5.89
C PRO A 64 2.51 20.66 5.72
N TYR A 65 1.70 20.47 6.77
CA TYR A 65 0.61 19.49 6.73
C TYR A 65 -0.42 19.79 5.62
N HIS A 66 -0.72 21.07 5.39
CA HIS A 66 -1.64 21.52 4.35
C HIS A 66 -1.16 21.26 2.92
N ALA A 67 0.13 20.97 2.75
CA ALA A 67 0.75 20.70 1.46
C ALA A 67 1.02 19.21 1.25
N LEU A 68 0.59 18.33 2.17
CA LEU A 68 0.89 16.90 2.16
C LEU A 68 0.64 16.27 0.79
N ASP A 69 -0.56 16.45 0.23
CA ASP A 69 -1.00 15.75 -0.99
C ASP A 69 -0.07 16.01 -2.18
N GLY A 70 0.40 17.25 -2.36
CA GLY A 70 1.30 17.60 -3.45
C GLY A 70 2.70 16.98 -3.31
N TYR A 71 3.19 16.79 -2.09
CA TYR A 71 4.46 16.09 -1.85
C TYR A 71 4.31 14.58 -1.89
N LEU A 72 3.19 14.07 -1.38
CA LEU A 72 2.83 12.66 -1.45
C LEU A 72 2.79 12.20 -2.91
N ALA A 73 2.13 12.97 -3.80
CA ALA A 73 2.09 12.69 -5.24
C ALA A 73 3.47 12.44 -5.84
N LYS A 74 4.44 13.30 -5.49
CA LYS A 74 5.81 13.23 -5.99
C LYS A 74 6.54 11.99 -5.48
N LEU A 75 6.33 11.62 -4.21
CA LEU A 75 6.93 10.41 -3.63
C LEU A 75 6.36 9.16 -4.27
N ILE A 76 5.03 9.07 -4.41
CA ILE A 76 4.36 7.91 -5.02
C ILE A 76 4.79 7.74 -6.47
N LYS A 77 4.83 8.83 -7.26
CA LYS A 77 5.29 8.80 -8.66
C LYS A 77 6.74 8.33 -8.82
N LYS A 78 7.56 8.48 -7.78
CA LYS A 78 8.94 7.98 -7.73
C LYS A 78 9.03 6.54 -7.20
N GLY A 79 7.91 5.88 -6.95
CA GLY A 79 7.82 4.50 -6.47
C GLY A 79 8.01 4.33 -4.96
N TYR A 80 7.99 5.42 -4.18
CA TYR A 80 8.08 5.32 -2.72
C TYR A 80 6.73 5.00 -2.10
N ARG A 81 6.73 4.14 -1.08
CA ARG A 81 5.59 3.96 -0.16
C ARG A 81 5.75 4.87 1.05
N VAL A 82 4.65 5.40 1.57
CA VAL A 82 4.66 6.46 2.58
C VAL A 82 3.69 6.15 3.73
N ALA A 83 4.22 5.94 4.93
CA ALA A 83 3.43 5.81 6.16
C ALA A 83 3.08 7.19 6.73
N ILE A 84 1.79 7.47 6.91
CA ILE A 84 1.29 8.71 7.50
C ILE A 84 0.97 8.44 8.96
N CYS A 85 1.79 9.01 9.84
CA CYS A 85 1.64 8.90 11.29
C CYS A 85 1.01 10.17 11.86
N GLU A 86 -0.20 10.02 12.39
CA GLU A 86 -1.03 11.10 12.92
C GLU A 86 -0.97 11.20 14.44
N GLN A 87 -1.43 12.32 14.97
CA GLN A 87 -1.65 12.51 16.41
C GLN A 87 -3.05 11.99 16.78
N THR A 88 -3.11 10.92 17.57
CA THR A 88 -4.39 10.27 17.94
C THR A 88 -4.97 10.79 19.26
N SER A 89 -4.17 11.53 20.04
CA SER A 89 -4.62 12.21 21.26
C SER A 89 -4.51 13.72 21.12
N ASP A 90 -5.44 14.44 21.75
CA ASP A 90 -5.45 15.91 21.71
C ASP A 90 -4.26 16.46 22.51
N PRO A 91 -3.37 17.26 21.90
CA PRO A 91 -2.25 17.91 22.58
C PRO A 91 -2.65 18.77 23.78
N ALA A 92 -3.84 19.36 23.76
CA ALA A 92 -4.34 20.26 24.81
C ALA A 92 -4.81 19.50 26.06
N THR A 93 -5.30 18.27 25.90
CA THR A 93 -5.81 17.45 27.01
C THR A 93 -4.83 16.37 27.48
N SER A 94 -3.79 16.10 26.69
CA SER A 94 -2.83 15.03 26.99
C SER A 94 -1.88 15.40 28.13
N ARG A 95 -2.01 14.69 29.26
CA ARG A 95 -1.04 14.77 30.38
C ARG A 95 0.19 13.91 30.06
N GLY A 96 1.01 14.33 29.09
CA GLY A 96 2.21 13.59 28.72
C GLY A 96 2.60 13.76 27.25
N ILE A 97 3.11 12.69 26.65
CA ILE A 97 3.40 12.68 25.22
C ILE A 97 2.10 12.52 24.43
N VAL A 98 2.02 13.21 23.29
CA VAL A 98 0.92 13.00 22.34
C VAL A 98 1.09 11.64 21.69
N ASP A 99 0.10 10.77 21.87
CA ASP A 99 -0.01 9.49 21.20
C ASP A 99 -0.12 9.66 19.69
N ARG A 100 0.51 8.71 18.99
CA ARG A 100 0.68 8.72 17.55
C ARG A 100 0.67 7.32 17.01
N GLU A 101 0.01 7.17 15.88
CA GLU A 101 -0.17 5.90 15.19
C GLU A 101 -0.16 6.17 13.69
N VAL A 102 0.28 5.17 12.92
CA VAL A 102 0.14 5.19 11.46
C VAL A 102 -1.32 4.93 11.16
N VAL A 103 -1.98 5.91 10.54
CA VAL A 103 -3.41 5.80 10.18
C VAL A 103 -3.60 5.26 8.78
N ARG A 104 -2.56 5.36 7.95
CA ARG A 104 -2.56 4.92 6.55
C ARG A 104 -1.15 4.79 6.02
N VAL A 105 -0.91 3.78 5.21
CA VAL A 105 0.24 3.65 4.32
C VAL A 105 -0.24 3.90 2.90
N VAL A 106 0.41 4.83 2.19
CA VAL A 106 0.09 5.19 0.81
C VAL A 106 1.11 4.55 -0.10
N THR A 107 0.61 3.85 -1.10
CA THR A 107 1.37 3.10 -2.10
C THR A 107 0.82 3.44 -3.49
N PRO A 108 1.54 3.13 -4.58
CA PRO A 108 1.08 3.46 -5.93
C PRO A 108 -0.34 2.96 -6.24
N GLY A 109 -0.71 1.75 -5.82
CA GLY A 109 -2.04 1.19 -6.03
C GLY A 109 -3.09 1.59 -4.99
N THR A 110 -2.71 2.31 -3.92
CA THR A 110 -3.63 2.66 -2.82
C THR A 110 -3.97 4.16 -2.71
N VAL A 111 -3.57 4.94 -3.71
CA VAL A 111 -3.86 6.37 -3.79
C VAL A 111 -5.36 6.62 -3.98
N ILE A 112 -5.89 7.59 -3.24
CA ILE A 112 -7.30 8.02 -3.35
C ILE A 112 -7.46 9.52 -3.60
N GLU A 113 -6.38 10.27 -3.50
CA GLU A 113 -6.40 11.72 -3.66
C GLU A 113 -6.50 12.11 -5.14
N ASP A 114 -7.57 12.83 -5.50
CA ASP A 114 -7.79 13.39 -6.84
C ASP A 114 -6.62 14.25 -7.36
N SER A 115 -5.83 14.84 -6.46
CA SER A 115 -4.65 15.64 -6.83
C SER A 115 -3.47 14.80 -7.30
N ILE A 116 -3.49 13.50 -7.00
CA ILE A 116 -2.44 12.54 -7.35
C ILE A 116 -2.88 11.68 -8.54
N LEU A 117 -4.16 11.32 -8.58
CA LEU A 117 -4.74 10.49 -9.63
C LEU A 117 -4.85 11.24 -10.96
N ASP A 118 -4.52 10.56 -12.06
CA ASP A 118 -4.91 11.04 -13.38
C ASP A 118 -6.41 10.77 -13.56
N ARG A 119 -7.20 11.84 -13.73
CA ARG A 119 -8.67 11.75 -13.86
C ARG A 119 -9.15 10.93 -15.06
N LYS A 120 -8.25 10.49 -15.94
CA LYS A 120 -8.57 9.72 -17.15
C LYS A 120 -8.20 8.24 -17.07
N ALA A 121 -7.52 7.80 -16.01
CA ALA A 121 -7.06 6.43 -15.88
C ALA A 121 -7.45 5.85 -14.52
N ASN A 122 -7.79 4.57 -14.50
CA ASN A 122 -8.01 3.83 -13.26
C ASN A 122 -6.67 3.61 -12.55
N ASN A 123 -6.69 3.57 -11.23
CA ASN A 123 -5.48 3.36 -10.42
C ASN A 123 -5.52 1.98 -9.77
N TYR A 124 -5.35 0.96 -10.61
CA TYR A 124 -5.50 -0.42 -10.17
C TYR A 124 -4.35 -0.88 -9.26
N LEU A 125 -4.73 -1.50 -8.15
CA LEU A 125 -3.90 -2.41 -7.39
C LEU A 125 -4.20 -3.83 -7.86
N ALA A 126 -3.22 -4.52 -8.41
CA ALA A 126 -3.34 -5.89 -8.89
C ALA A 126 -2.60 -6.87 -7.98
N ALA A 127 -3.00 -8.13 -8.00
CA ALA A 127 -2.27 -9.24 -7.38
C ALA A 127 -2.26 -10.43 -8.33
N ALA A 128 -1.11 -11.08 -8.47
CA ALA A 128 -0.96 -12.23 -9.36
C ALA A 128 -0.36 -13.43 -8.62
N VAL A 129 -0.88 -14.62 -8.93
CA VAL A 129 -0.39 -15.90 -8.41
C VAL A 129 -0.26 -16.86 -9.58
N THR A 130 0.85 -17.61 -9.64
CA THR A 130 1.03 -18.69 -10.62
C THR A 130 1.21 -20.03 -9.90
N ASP A 131 0.59 -21.07 -10.44
CA ASP A 131 0.76 -22.45 -9.97
C ASP A 131 0.67 -23.42 -11.17
N GLY A 132 1.78 -24.08 -11.47
CA GLY A 132 1.91 -24.94 -12.65
C GLY A 132 1.59 -24.18 -13.94
N ASN A 133 0.53 -24.62 -14.64
CA ASN A 133 0.09 -24.04 -15.91
C ASN A 133 -1.07 -23.05 -15.76
N MET A 134 -1.44 -22.70 -14.53
CA MET A 134 -2.56 -21.80 -14.23
C MET A 134 -2.04 -20.53 -13.53
N ALA A 135 -2.78 -19.45 -13.70
CA ALA A 135 -2.57 -18.19 -13.03
C ALA A 135 -3.89 -17.67 -12.46
N GLY A 136 -3.81 -17.01 -11.31
CA GLY A 136 -4.86 -16.19 -10.74
C GLY A 136 -4.46 -14.73 -10.83
N LEU A 137 -5.39 -13.89 -11.26
CA LEU A 137 -5.25 -12.44 -11.27
C LEU A 137 -6.43 -11.83 -10.54
N ALA A 138 -6.16 -10.83 -9.72
CA ALA A 138 -7.18 -9.97 -9.15
C ALA A 138 -6.73 -8.52 -9.27
N TYR A 139 -7.69 -7.60 -9.35
CA TYR A 139 -7.41 -6.18 -9.35
C TYR A 139 -8.54 -5.39 -8.71
N VAL A 140 -8.18 -4.29 -8.07
CA VAL A 140 -9.12 -3.36 -7.45
C VAL A 140 -8.78 -1.93 -7.81
N ASP A 141 -9.80 -1.12 -8.09
CA ASP A 141 -9.71 0.34 -8.02
C ASP A 141 -10.47 0.81 -6.78
N ILE A 142 -9.73 1.35 -5.81
CA ILE A 142 -10.27 1.75 -4.51
C ILE A 142 -11.25 2.93 -4.66
N THR A 143 -11.07 3.77 -5.68
CA THR A 143 -11.88 4.97 -5.89
C THR A 143 -13.23 4.66 -6.52
N THR A 144 -13.29 3.67 -7.41
CA THR A 144 -14.53 3.22 -8.07
C THR A 144 -15.17 2.04 -7.35
N SER A 145 -14.45 1.40 -6.42
CA SER A 145 -14.82 0.13 -5.78
C SER A 145 -14.98 -1.02 -6.77
N GLU A 146 -14.42 -0.90 -7.97
CA GLU A 146 -14.31 -2.00 -8.92
C GLU A 146 -13.34 -3.03 -8.35
N PHE A 147 -13.79 -4.28 -8.22
CA PHE A 147 -12.96 -5.37 -7.74
C PHE A 147 -13.31 -6.64 -8.52
N ALA A 148 -12.31 -7.19 -9.22
CA ALA A 148 -12.49 -8.34 -10.07
C ALA A 148 -11.37 -9.37 -9.90
N THR A 149 -11.66 -10.61 -10.26
CA THR A 149 -10.69 -11.70 -10.24
C THR A 149 -10.97 -12.73 -11.34
N SER A 150 -9.93 -13.47 -11.73
CA SER A 150 -10.04 -14.56 -12.69
C SER A 150 -8.94 -15.60 -12.47
N GLU A 151 -9.18 -16.79 -13.01
CA GLU A 151 -8.21 -17.88 -13.06
C GLU A 151 -8.18 -18.45 -14.49
N PHE A 152 -7.00 -18.49 -15.09
CA PHE A 152 -6.80 -18.82 -16.51
C PHE A 152 -5.42 -19.45 -16.74
N PRO A 153 -5.13 -19.99 -17.95
CA PRO A 153 -3.81 -20.54 -18.26
C PRO A 153 -2.69 -19.52 -18.10
N ALA A 154 -1.62 -19.88 -17.39
CA ALA A 154 -0.50 -19.00 -17.03
C ALA A 154 0.10 -18.18 -18.20
N PRO A 155 0.20 -18.70 -19.45
CA PRO A 155 0.70 -17.91 -20.57
C PRO A 155 -0.12 -16.65 -20.91
N GLN A 156 -1.38 -16.55 -20.46
CA GLN A 156 -2.22 -15.37 -20.68
C GLN A 156 -1.93 -14.22 -19.69
N LEU A 157 -1.24 -14.50 -18.59
CA LEU A 157 -1.04 -13.55 -17.50
C LEU A 157 -0.33 -12.27 -17.95
N ALA A 158 0.69 -12.37 -18.80
CA ALA A 158 1.41 -11.21 -19.30
C ALA A 158 0.51 -10.29 -20.15
N VAL A 159 -0.40 -10.86 -20.94
CA VAL A 159 -1.35 -10.09 -21.77
C VAL A 159 -2.38 -9.38 -20.89
N GLU A 160 -2.92 -10.08 -19.90
CA GLU A 160 -3.89 -9.52 -18.94
C GLU A 160 -3.27 -8.39 -18.12
N LEU A 161 -2.05 -8.58 -17.60
CA LEU A 161 -1.33 -7.54 -16.86
C LEU A 161 -1.01 -6.31 -17.72
N ALA A 162 -0.64 -6.52 -18.99
CA ALA A 162 -0.39 -5.42 -19.92
C ALA A 162 -1.66 -4.63 -20.24
N GLY A 163 -2.82 -5.29 -20.36
CA GLY A 163 -4.10 -4.63 -20.61
C GLY A 163 -4.67 -3.89 -19.39
N LEU A 164 -4.31 -4.34 -18.18
CA LEU A 164 -4.78 -3.72 -16.94
C LEU A 164 -4.09 -2.40 -16.61
N GLU A 165 -2.83 -2.23 -17.03
CA GLU A 165 -2.01 -1.03 -16.72
C GLU A 165 -2.02 -0.68 -15.22
N ALA A 166 -1.88 -1.70 -14.35
CA ALA A 166 -1.94 -1.52 -12.91
C ALA A 166 -0.85 -0.56 -12.38
N ALA A 167 -1.20 0.29 -11.42
CA ALA A 167 -0.23 1.17 -10.76
C ALA A 167 0.68 0.39 -9.81
N GLU A 168 0.16 -0.70 -9.24
CA GLU A 168 0.91 -1.58 -8.34
C GLU A 168 0.51 -3.04 -8.54
N LEU A 169 1.50 -3.94 -8.54
CA LEU A 169 1.32 -5.38 -8.66
C LEU A 169 1.91 -6.09 -7.43
N LEU A 170 1.04 -6.74 -6.66
CA LEU A 170 1.39 -7.61 -5.54
C LEU A 170 1.79 -8.99 -6.06
N VAL A 171 2.94 -9.49 -5.60
CA VAL A 171 3.46 -10.81 -5.96
C VAL A 171 4.03 -11.52 -4.73
N ALA A 172 4.04 -12.84 -4.72
CA ALA A 172 4.74 -13.57 -3.66
C ALA A 172 6.26 -13.41 -3.81
N GLU A 173 6.96 -13.27 -2.68
CA GLU A 173 8.42 -13.22 -2.65
C GLU A 173 9.04 -14.40 -3.44
N GLY A 174 10.01 -14.08 -4.30
CA GLY A 174 10.68 -15.07 -5.16
C GLY A 174 9.85 -15.59 -6.33
N HIS A 175 8.60 -15.14 -6.50
CA HIS A 175 7.68 -15.57 -7.56
C HIS A 175 7.24 -14.38 -8.41
N LEU A 176 8.20 -13.80 -9.16
CA LEU A 176 7.87 -12.85 -10.20
C LEU A 176 7.15 -13.60 -11.33
N PRO A 177 6.02 -13.11 -11.86
CA PRO A 177 5.37 -13.76 -12.97
C PRO A 177 6.33 -13.82 -14.17
N PRO A 178 6.41 -14.94 -14.90
CA PRO A 178 7.22 -15.04 -16.11
C PRO A 178 6.82 -13.95 -17.10
N ASP A 179 7.80 -13.37 -17.81
CA ASP A 179 7.59 -12.33 -18.84
C ASP A 179 7.03 -10.97 -18.39
N THR A 180 6.99 -10.66 -17.08
CA THR A 180 6.66 -9.27 -16.67
C THR A 180 7.73 -8.26 -17.08
N GLY A 181 8.95 -8.70 -17.41
CA GLY A 181 10.11 -7.83 -17.70
C GLY A 181 9.90 -6.84 -18.86
N ASP A 182 9.06 -7.18 -19.84
CA ASP A 182 8.69 -6.30 -20.96
C ASP A 182 7.19 -5.90 -20.95
N ALA A 183 6.31 -6.67 -20.30
CA ALA A 183 4.86 -6.39 -20.22
C ALA A 183 4.51 -5.30 -19.19
N THR A 184 5.36 -5.11 -18.19
CA THR A 184 5.32 -3.94 -17.32
C THR A 184 6.10 -2.84 -18.03
N ASN A 185 5.42 -1.84 -18.59
CA ASN A 185 6.04 -0.77 -19.40
C ASN A 185 6.98 0.18 -18.61
N GLY A 186 7.61 -0.30 -17.53
CA GLY A 186 8.40 0.47 -16.58
C GLY A 186 7.57 1.21 -15.52
N ASP A 187 6.25 1.30 -15.70
CA ASP A 187 5.38 2.17 -14.91
C ASP A 187 4.67 1.49 -13.73
N VAL A 188 4.58 0.15 -13.68
CA VAL A 188 3.97 -0.55 -12.54
C VAL A 188 4.97 -0.79 -11.41
N SER A 189 4.56 -0.46 -10.19
CA SER A 189 5.32 -0.77 -8.99
C SER A 189 5.11 -2.23 -8.58
N ILE A 190 6.18 -3.04 -8.54
CA ILE A 190 6.09 -4.42 -8.06
C ILE A 190 6.32 -4.44 -6.55
N THR A 191 5.37 -5.06 -5.84
CA THR A 191 5.37 -5.21 -4.38
C THR A 191 5.45 -6.68 -4.00
N PRO A 192 6.66 -7.18 -3.67
CA PRO A 192 6.80 -8.52 -3.11
C PRO A 192 6.18 -8.58 -1.71
N LEU A 193 5.39 -9.61 -1.46
CA LEU A 193 4.81 -9.92 -0.16
C LEU A 193 5.21 -11.33 0.27
N SER A 194 5.21 -11.58 1.58
CA SER A 194 5.40 -12.95 2.10
C SER A 194 4.38 -13.90 1.45
N SER A 195 4.81 -15.13 1.13
CA SER A 195 3.94 -16.13 0.48
C SER A 195 2.67 -16.44 1.29
N ASP A 196 2.72 -16.24 2.60
CA ASP A 196 1.59 -16.33 3.53
C ASP A 196 0.44 -15.38 3.18
N MET A 197 0.70 -14.23 2.53
CA MET A 197 -0.33 -13.32 2.03
C MET A 197 -1.22 -13.95 0.95
N PHE A 198 -0.70 -14.97 0.26
CA PHE A 198 -1.36 -15.68 -0.82
C PHE A 198 -1.79 -17.10 -0.41
N ASN A 199 -1.85 -17.41 0.89
CA ASN A 199 -2.40 -18.67 1.38
C ASN A 199 -3.91 -18.76 1.05
N GLU A 200 -4.37 -19.90 0.52
CA GLU A 200 -5.76 -20.05 0.07
C GLU A 200 -6.78 -19.94 1.20
N ASP A 201 -6.56 -20.63 2.32
CA ASP A 201 -7.51 -20.67 3.43
C ASP A 201 -7.68 -19.26 4.04
N TRP A 202 -6.57 -18.54 4.24
CA TRP A 202 -6.60 -17.18 4.77
C TRP A 202 -7.14 -16.17 3.77
N ALA A 203 -6.87 -16.35 2.47
CA ALA A 203 -7.46 -15.52 1.43
C ALA A 203 -8.99 -15.68 1.37
N ARG A 204 -9.46 -16.92 1.48
CA ARG A 204 -10.90 -17.23 1.52
C ARG A 204 -11.56 -16.65 2.77
N GLU A 205 -10.95 -16.82 3.95
CA GLU A 205 -11.42 -16.22 5.19
C GLU A 205 -11.49 -14.68 5.11
N ALA A 206 -10.46 -14.04 4.55
CA ALA A 206 -10.43 -12.59 4.34
C ALA A 206 -11.58 -12.13 3.44
N LEU A 207 -11.85 -12.82 2.33
CA LEU A 207 -12.98 -12.51 1.44
C LEU A 207 -14.33 -12.72 2.12
N HIS A 208 -14.51 -13.80 2.88
CA HIS A 208 -15.72 -14.03 3.66
C HIS A 208 -16.00 -12.89 4.65
N ASN A 209 -14.97 -12.47 5.38
CA ASN A 209 -15.06 -11.38 6.34
C ASN A 209 -15.32 -10.03 5.66
N ALA A 210 -14.61 -9.75 4.57
CA ALA A 210 -14.75 -8.52 3.78
C ALA A 210 -16.17 -8.31 3.26
N PHE A 211 -16.78 -9.35 2.70
CA PHE A 211 -18.10 -9.28 2.07
C PHE A 211 -19.25 -9.74 2.97
N GLY A 212 -18.98 -10.24 4.17
CA GLY A 212 -19.99 -10.76 5.09
C GLY A 212 -20.74 -11.99 4.56
N VAL A 213 -20.07 -12.88 3.82
CA VAL A 213 -20.65 -14.08 3.20
C VAL A 213 -20.04 -15.36 3.74
N THR A 214 -20.74 -16.48 3.61
CA THR A 214 -20.24 -17.82 3.98
C THR A 214 -19.80 -18.66 2.79
N SER A 215 -19.95 -18.15 1.56
CA SER A 215 -19.63 -18.79 0.29
C SER A 215 -19.26 -17.72 -0.74
N LEU A 216 -18.33 -18.03 -1.65
CA LEU A 216 -17.94 -17.20 -2.79
C LEU A 216 -18.67 -17.63 -4.08
N GLU A 217 -19.64 -18.56 -4.02
CA GLU A 217 -20.43 -18.99 -5.18
C GLU A 217 -21.15 -17.80 -5.84
N GLY A 218 -21.66 -16.86 -5.03
CA GLY A 218 -22.32 -15.65 -5.52
C GLY A 218 -21.41 -14.71 -6.31
N PHE A 219 -20.09 -14.84 -6.15
CA PHE A 219 -19.09 -14.06 -6.89
C PHE A 219 -18.51 -14.83 -8.08
N GLY A 220 -18.79 -16.13 -8.20
CA GLY A 220 -18.33 -16.98 -9.30
C GLY A 220 -16.93 -17.57 -9.13
N CYS A 221 -16.23 -17.33 -8.01
CA CYS A 221 -14.85 -17.76 -7.79
C CYS A 221 -14.69 -18.90 -6.77
N GLU A 222 -15.77 -19.49 -6.24
CA GLU A 222 -15.70 -20.52 -5.19
C GLU A 222 -14.69 -21.65 -5.48
N ARG A 223 -14.65 -22.11 -6.73
CA ARG A 223 -13.80 -23.21 -7.22
C ARG A 223 -12.58 -22.74 -8.02
N LEU A 224 -12.20 -21.47 -7.89
CA LEU A 224 -11.05 -20.86 -8.58
C LEU A 224 -9.99 -20.49 -7.53
N PRO A 225 -9.21 -21.46 -7.03
CA PRO A 225 -8.31 -21.24 -5.89
C PRO A 225 -7.25 -20.16 -6.15
N LEU A 226 -6.73 -20.00 -7.37
CA LEU A 226 -5.74 -18.96 -7.67
C LEU A 226 -6.38 -17.58 -7.74
N ALA A 227 -7.60 -17.47 -8.27
CA ALA A 227 -8.38 -16.24 -8.22
C ALA A 227 -8.65 -15.82 -6.77
N VAL A 228 -9.09 -16.75 -5.93
CA VAL A 228 -9.31 -16.54 -4.48
C VAL A 228 -8.04 -16.06 -3.79
N ARG A 229 -6.89 -16.72 -4.04
CA ARG A 229 -5.60 -16.33 -3.48
C ARG A 229 -5.18 -14.91 -3.89
N ALA A 230 -5.33 -14.55 -5.15
CA ALA A 230 -5.01 -13.21 -5.65
C ALA A 230 -5.94 -12.15 -5.02
N ALA A 231 -7.25 -12.38 -5.02
CA ALA A 231 -8.23 -11.45 -4.45
C ALA A 231 -8.06 -11.28 -2.93
N GLY A 232 -7.84 -12.38 -2.19
CA GLY A 232 -7.60 -12.32 -0.75
C GLY A 232 -6.29 -11.63 -0.40
N ALA A 233 -5.25 -11.73 -1.23
CA ALA A 233 -4.01 -10.97 -1.04
C ALA A 233 -4.25 -9.46 -1.14
N ILE A 234 -5.08 -8.99 -2.09
CA ILE A 234 -5.50 -7.59 -2.18
C ILE A 234 -6.23 -7.17 -0.92
N VAL A 235 -7.24 -7.93 -0.48
CA VAL A 235 -8.03 -7.59 0.72
C VAL A 235 -7.12 -7.43 1.94
N ARG A 236 -6.26 -8.41 2.20
CA ARG A 236 -5.33 -8.37 3.34
C ARG A 236 -4.33 -7.23 3.23
N TYR A 237 -3.82 -6.96 2.02
CA TYR A 237 -2.94 -5.82 1.79
C TYR A 237 -3.64 -4.49 2.13
N LEU A 238 -4.90 -4.33 1.71
CA LEU A 238 -5.68 -3.13 2.03
C LEU A 238 -5.97 -3.01 3.54
N GLU A 239 -6.23 -4.11 4.24
CA GLU A 239 -6.41 -4.12 5.71
C GLU A 239 -5.15 -3.63 6.44
N ASP A 240 -3.98 -4.09 6.01
CA ASP A 240 -2.69 -3.71 6.59
C ASP A 240 -2.34 -2.23 6.32
N HIS A 241 -2.73 -1.70 5.15
CA HIS A 241 -2.34 -0.35 4.70
C HIS A 241 -3.36 0.72 5.04
N ARG A 242 -4.64 0.38 5.23
CA ARG A 242 -5.69 1.35 5.57
C ARG A 242 -6.85 0.69 6.31
N SER A 243 -6.96 1.00 7.60
CA SER A 243 -8.11 0.57 8.40
C SER A 243 -9.43 1.06 7.78
N GLY A 244 -10.35 0.12 7.54
CA GLY A 244 -11.67 0.40 6.97
C GLY A 244 -11.74 0.50 5.44
N ALA A 245 -10.63 0.35 4.71
CA ALA A 245 -10.64 0.35 3.24
C ALA A 245 -11.51 -0.78 2.66
N VAL A 246 -11.44 -1.97 3.26
CA VAL A 246 -12.21 -3.15 2.83
C VAL A 246 -13.72 -2.93 2.93
N GLY A 247 -14.19 -2.12 3.90
CA GLY A 247 -15.61 -1.84 4.06
C GLY A 247 -16.24 -1.02 2.91
N GLN A 248 -15.43 -0.52 1.98
CA GLN A 248 -15.89 0.17 0.76
C GLN A 248 -16.05 -0.79 -0.43
N LEU A 249 -15.52 -2.02 -0.34
CA LEU A 249 -15.63 -3.03 -1.39
C LEU A 249 -17.02 -3.66 -1.35
N ASN A 250 -17.86 -3.35 -2.34
CA ASN A 250 -19.27 -3.76 -2.33
C ASN A 250 -19.54 -5.08 -3.07
N ALA A 251 -18.65 -5.47 -3.98
CA ALA A 251 -18.78 -6.69 -4.77
C ALA A 251 -17.41 -7.20 -5.24
N LEU A 252 -17.35 -8.49 -5.55
CA LEU A 252 -16.26 -9.11 -6.30
C LEU A 252 -16.85 -9.73 -7.56
N TYR A 253 -16.25 -9.43 -8.71
CA TYR A 253 -16.69 -9.99 -9.99
C TYR A 253 -15.68 -11.01 -10.52
N THR A 254 -16.15 -12.20 -10.88
CA THR A 254 -15.31 -13.15 -11.63
C THR A 254 -15.47 -12.90 -13.12
N TYR A 255 -14.37 -12.65 -13.82
CA TYR A 255 -14.36 -12.47 -15.27
C TYR A 255 -13.69 -13.65 -15.99
N SER A 256 -13.92 -13.75 -17.30
CA SER A 256 -13.32 -14.77 -18.18
C SER A 256 -12.46 -14.09 -19.23
N THR A 257 -11.39 -14.76 -19.65
CA THR A 257 -10.48 -14.32 -20.72
C THR A 257 -10.82 -14.93 -22.09
N GLU A 258 -11.92 -15.69 -22.17
CA GLU A 258 -12.47 -16.28 -23.41
C GLU A 258 -13.29 -15.28 -24.26
#